data_AF-A0A7W4DUA1-F1
#
_entry.id   AF-A0A7W4DUA1-F1
#
_cell.length_a   1.000
_cell.length_b   1.000
_cell.length_c   1.000
_cell.angle_alpha   90.00
_cell.angle_beta   90.00
_cell.angle_gamma   90.00
#
_symmetry.space_group_name_H-M   'P 1'
#
loop_
_entity.id
_entity.type
_entity.pdbx_description
1 polymer ?
#
loop_
_entity_poly.entity_id
_entity_poly.type
_entity_poly.pdbx_seq_one_letter_code
_entity_poly.pdbx_strand_id
1 'polypeptide(L)'
;TGLDTLIEKGKRVIEIDGARYLLELPLRADVAIIRGSKGDEDGNLIYRGTSQNFCPLMAMAADVVIAEIGELVKVGDLSPESVHTPSIFVDYIVA
;
A
#
# COMPACT_ATOMS: atom_id res chain seq x y z
N THR A 1 19.26 -6.29 10.44
CA THR A 1 18.65 -7.44 11.14
C THR A 1 18.11 -6.95 12.47
N GLY A 2 16.91 -7.37 12.87
CA GLY A 2 16.27 -6.90 14.11
C GLY A 2 16.65 -7.70 15.37
N LEU A 3 17.21 -8.90 15.19
CA LEU A 3 17.69 -9.75 16.28
C LEU A 3 18.82 -9.08 17.05
N ASP A 4 18.82 -9.28 18.36
CA ASP A 4 19.83 -8.77 19.29
C ASP A 4 19.93 -7.22 19.24
N THR A 5 18.84 -6.56 18.85
CA THR A 5 18.69 -5.10 18.85
C THR A 5 17.49 -4.66 19.69
N LEU A 6 17.29 -3.36 19.86
CA LEU A 6 16.09 -2.81 20.51
C LEU A 6 14.77 -3.21 19.81
N ILE A 7 14.81 -3.56 18.51
CA ILE A 7 13.64 -4.01 17.75
C ILE A 7 13.11 -5.36 18.26
N GLU A 8 13.96 -6.22 18.82
CA GLU A 8 13.56 -7.52 19.37
C GLU A 8 12.73 -7.38 20.65
N LYS A 9 12.86 -6.26 21.38
CA LYS A 9 12.23 -6.08 22.69
C LYS A 9 10.70 -6.25 22.61
N GLY A 10 10.19 -7.27 23.29
CA GLY A 10 8.76 -7.56 23.35
C GLY A 10 8.21 -8.32 22.14
N LYS A 11 9.05 -8.69 21.17
CA LYS A 11 8.65 -9.53 20.02
C LYS A 11 8.94 -11.00 20.29
N ARG A 12 8.19 -11.88 19.65
CA ARG A 12 8.42 -13.33 19.74
C ARG A 12 9.59 -13.71 18.82
N VAL A 13 10.54 -14.47 19.35
CA VAL A 13 11.58 -15.14 18.57
C VAL A 13 11.12 -16.57 18.28
N ILE A 14 11.25 -17.01 17.04
CA ILE A 14 11.00 -18.39 16.61
C ILE A 14 12.31 -19.00 16.09
N GLU A 15 12.48 -20.31 16.31
CA GLU A 15 13.61 -21.07 15.78
C GLU A 15 13.13 -22.05 14.72
N ILE A 16 13.74 -21.99 13.53
CA ILE A 16 13.43 -22.86 12.39
C ILE A 16 14.77 -23.33 11.83
N ASP A 17 14.97 -24.66 11.79
CA ASP A 17 16.19 -25.30 11.27
C ASP A 17 17.50 -24.75 11.88
N GLY A 18 17.48 -24.43 13.18
CA GLY A 18 18.62 -23.88 13.91
C GLY A 18 18.88 -22.39 13.69
N ALA A 19 18.02 -21.69 12.94
CA ALA A 19 18.08 -20.24 12.74
C ALA A 19 16.98 -19.52 13.54
N ARG A 20 17.35 -18.41 14.21
CA ARG A 20 16.42 -17.53 14.94
C ARG A 20 15.80 -16.53 13.98
N TYR A 21 14.51 -16.23 14.16
CA TYR A 21 13.76 -15.21 13.43
C TYR A 21 12.87 -14.41 14.39
N LEU A 22 12.61 -13.14 14.06
CA LEU A 22 11.59 -12.35 14.73
C LEU A 22 10.24 -12.56 14.04
N LEU A 23 9.21 -12.87 14.83
CA LEU A 23 7.83 -12.91 14.36
C LEU A 23 7.26 -11.48 14.32
N GLU A 24 7.13 -10.92 13.12
CA GLU A 24 6.38 -9.69 12.86
C GLU A 24 4.95 -10.04 12.46
N LEU A 25 3.97 -9.36 13.05
CA LEU A 25 2.55 -9.53 12.71
C LEU A 25 2.15 -8.57 11.56
N PRO A 26 1.13 -8.91 10.76
CA PRO A 26 0.62 -8.00 9.74
C PRO A 26 0.12 -6.70 10.38
N LEU A 27 0.42 -5.58 9.73
CA LEU A 27 -0.08 -4.27 10.13
C LEU A 27 -1.33 -3.93 9.32
N ARG A 28 -2.37 -3.44 9.99
CA ARG A 28 -3.58 -2.89 9.37
C ARG A 28 -3.86 -1.49 9.91
N ALA A 29 -4.65 -0.73 9.16
CA ALA A 29 -5.12 0.59 9.55
C ALA A 29 -6.62 0.74 9.30
N ASP A 30 -7.28 1.62 10.05
CA ASP A 30 -8.69 1.95 9.77
C ASP A 30 -8.81 2.76 8.47
N VAL A 31 -7.83 3.65 8.21
CA VAL A 31 -7.81 4.54 7.05
C VAL A 31 -6.41 4.59 6.42
N ALA A 32 -6.35 4.52 5.10
CA ALA A 32 -5.17 4.87 4.29
C ALA A 32 -5.44 6.13 3.47
N ILE A 33 -4.53 7.10 3.56
CA ILE A 33 -4.49 8.28 2.71
C ILE A 33 -3.33 8.08 1.74
N ILE A 34 -3.64 7.97 0.46
CA ILE A 34 -2.66 7.69 -0.60
C ILE A 34 -2.74 8.73 -1.71
N ARG A 35 -1.70 8.81 -2.54
CA ARG A 35 -1.65 9.77 -3.65
C ARG A 35 -1.26 9.08 -4.95
N GLY A 36 -2.20 9.04 -5.89
CA GLY A 36 -1.96 8.66 -7.29
C GLY A 36 -1.38 9.83 -8.09
N SER A 37 -0.44 9.56 -8.99
CA SER A 37 0.04 10.56 -9.95
C SER A 37 -0.98 10.80 -11.06
N LYS A 38 -1.64 9.73 -11.53
CA LYS A 38 -2.74 9.75 -12.49
C LYS A 38 -3.74 8.67 -12.10
N GLY A 39 -5.02 8.87 -12.31
CA GLY A 39 -6.03 7.87 -12.03
C GLY A 39 -7.33 8.13 -12.79
N ASP A 40 -8.21 7.13 -12.86
CA ASP A 40 -9.51 7.28 -13.51
C ASP A 40 -10.66 7.49 -12.51
N GLU A 41 -11.84 7.83 -13.04
CA GLU A 41 -13.06 8.06 -12.26
C GLU A 41 -13.52 6.84 -11.44
N ASP A 42 -13.06 5.63 -11.80
CA ASP A 42 -13.32 4.40 -11.03
C ASP A 42 -12.33 4.22 -9.87
N GLY A 43 -11.19 4.92 -9.87
CA GLY A 43 -10.18 4.86 -8.82
C GLY A 43 -8.99 3.98 -9.13
N ASN A 44 -8.79 3.57 -10.39
CA ASN A 44 -7.53 2.94 -10.79
C ASN A 44 -6.41 3.96 -10.72
N LEU A 45 -5.28 3.61 -10.08
CA LEU A 45 -4.18 4.54 -9.86
C LEU A 45 -2.89 4.12 -10.55
N ILE A 46 -2.20 5.12 -11.10
CA ILE A 46 -0.83 5.08 -11.60
C ILE A 46 0.03 6.00 -10.73
N TYR A 47 1.25 5.57 -10.45
CA TYR A 47 2.24 6.31 -9.67
C TYR A 47 3.43 6.65 -10.57
N ARG A 48 4.19 7.68 -10.21
CA ARG A 48 5.32 8.16 -11.00
C ARG A 48 6.63 7.99 -10.24
N GLY A 49 7.44 7.02 -10.67
CA GLY A 49 8.75 6.75 -10.08
C GLY A 49 8.63 6.42 -8.60
N THR A 50 9.36 7.13 -7.75
CA THR A 50 9.43 6.84 -6.31
C THR A 50 8.20 7.25 -5.52
N SER A 51 7.21 7.94 -6.13
CA SER A 51 5.95 8.26 -5.46
C SER A 51 5.07 7.04 -5.21
N GLN A 52 5.37 5.90 -5.86
CA GLN A 52 4.66 4.64 -5.64
C GLN A 52 4.84 4.11 -4.20
N ASN A 53 6.08 4.09 -3.71
CA ASN A 53 6.49 3.65 -2.36
C ASN A 53 5.50 2.71 -1.63
N PHE A 54 4.82 3.18 -0.60
CA PHE A 54 3.90 2.44 0.25
C PHE A 54 2.44 2.54 -0.19
N CYS A 55 2.11 3.37 -1.19
CA CYS A 55 0.72 3.62 -1.58
C CYS A 55 -0.05 2.33 -1.96
N PRO A 56 0.48 1.45 -2.85
CA PRO A 56 -0.20 0.17 -3.15
C PRO A 56 -0.34 -0.73 -1.92
N LEU A 57 0.69 -0.77 -1.05
CA LEU A 57 0.67 -1.61 0.15
C LEU A 57 -0.40 -1.15 1.13
N MET A 58 -0.49 0.16 1.38
CA MET A 58 -1.49 0.74 2.29
C MET A 58 -2.91 0.64 1.73
N ALA A 59 -3.09 0.75 0.41
CA ALA A 59 -4.38 0.54 -0.24
C ALA A 59 -4.96 -0.87 0.06
N MET A 60 -4.09 -1.89 0.18
CA MET A 60 -4.51 -3.26 0.50
C MET A 60 -4.58 -3.55 2.01
N ALA A 61 -4.03 -2.65 2.85
CA ALA A 61 -3.86 -2.86 4.29
C ALA A 61 -4.81 -2.02 5.16
N ALA A 62 -5.68 -1.22 4.55
CA ALA A 62 -6.66 -0.41 5.27
C ALA A 62 -8.09 -0.89 5.06
N ASP A 63 -8.98 -0.49 5.96
CA ASP A 63 -10.42 -0.73 5.84
C ASP A 63 -11.12 0.34 4.99
N VAL A 64 -10.59 1.57 4.98
CA VAL A 64 -11.02 2.67 4.11
C VAL A 64 -9.81 3.31 3.42
N VAL A 65 -9.89 3.54 2.12
CA VAL A 65 -8.83 4.13 1.31
C VAL A 65 -9.33 5.40 0.62
N ILE A 66 -8.63 6.51 0.89
CA ILE A 66 -8.87 7.81 0.28
C ILE A 66 -7.66 8.15 -0.61
N ALA A 67 -7.90 8.26 -1.92
CA ALA A 67 -6.88 8.55 -2.91
C ALA A 67 -6.98 10.00 -3.41
N GLU A 68 -5.93 10.80 -3.18
CA GLU A 68 -5.72 12.05 -3.91
C GLU A 68 -5.16 11.74 -5.31
N ILE A 69 -5.78 12.28 -6.37
CA ILE A 69 -5.36 12.02 -7.75
C ILE A 69 -4.81 13.29 -8.39
N GLY A 70 -3.55 13.27 -8.83
CA GLY A 70 -2.91 14.43 -9.48
C GLY A 70 -3.47 14.76 -10.87
N GLU A 71 -3.78 13.74 -11.68
CA GLU A 71 -4.43 13.88 -12.99
C GLU A 71 -5.58 12.88 -13.07
N LEU A 72 -6.82 13.37 -12.98
CA LEU A 72 -8.02 12.54 -13.13
C LEU A 72 -8.39 12.44 -14.61
N VAL A 73 -8.58 11.22 -15.11
CA VAL A 73 -9.01 10.91 -16.48
C VAL A 73 -10.29 10.08 -16.50
N LYS A 74 -10.89 9.88 -17.68
CA LYS A 74 -12.11 9.08 -17.79
C LYS A 74 -11.78 7.59 -17.72
N VAL A 75 -12.77 6.80 -17.33
CA VAL A 75 -12.69 5.34 -17.40
C VAL A 75 -12.38 4.91 -18.85
N GLY A 76 -11.37 4.06 -19.00
CA GLY A 76 -10.87 3.58 -20.30
C GLY A 76 -9.70 4.39 -20.88
N ASP A 77 -9.38 5.57 -20.33
CA ASP A 77 -8.20 6.36 -20.75
C ASP A 77 -6.88 5.81 -20.17
N LEU A 78 -6.96 4.95 -19.16
CA LEU A 78 -5.81 4.23 -18.61
C LEU A 78 -5.64 2.88 -19.30
N SER A 79 -4.41 2.56 -19.70
CA SER A 79 -4.07 1.20 -20.14
C SER A 79 -4.20 0.25 -18.93
N PRO A 80 -4.96 -0.86 -19.03
CA PRO A 80 -5.08 -1.83 -17.95
C PRO A 80 -3.72 -2.33 -17.43
N GLU A 81 -2.75 -2.52 -18.34
CA GLU A 81 -1.39 -2.97 -18.01
C GLU A 81 -0.55 -1.92 -17.23
N SER A 82 -1.02 -0.67 -17.18
CA SER A 82 -0.33 0.42 -16.48
C SER A 82 -0.89 0.71 -15.08
N VAL A 83 -1.98 0.06 -14.69
CA VAL A 83 -2.62 0.24 -13.37
C VAL A 83 -1.77 -0.45 -12.30
N HIS A 84 -1.35 0.33 -11.29
CA HIS A 84 -0.59 -0.21 -10.16
C HIS A 84 -1.49 -0.56 -8.97
N THR A 85 -2.51 0.26 -8.71
CA THR A 85 -3.53 0.01 -7.69
C THR A 85 -4.87 -0.04 -8.38
N PRO A 86 -5.48 -1.24 -8.52
CA PRO A 86 -6.82 -1.38 -9.06
C PRO A 86 -7.85 -0.67 -8.18
N SER A 87 -8.92 -0.16 -8.82
CA SER A 87 -10.02 0.57 -8.16
C SER A 87 -10.68 -0.18 -7.00
N ILE A 88 -10.65 -1.52 -7.00
CA ILE A 88 -11.21 -2.33 -5.90
C ILE A 88 -10.59 -2.04 -4.52
N PHE A 89 -9.41 -1.42 -4.48
CA PHE A 89 -8.73 -1.01 -3.24
C PHE A 89 -8.90 0.48 -2.93
N VAL A 90 -9.79 1.20 -3.62
CA VAL A 90 -10.00 2.64 -3.44
C VAL A 90 -11.48 2.91 -3.16
N ASP A 91 -11.79 3.47 -1.99
CA ASP A 91 -13.17 3.77 -1.60
C ASP A 91 -13.58 5.20 -2.00
N TYR A 92 -12.64 6.15 -1.89
CA TYR A 92 -12.91 7.56 -2.16
C TYR A 92 -11.79 8.18 -2.99
N ILE A 93 -12.18 9.03 -3.93
CA ILE A 93 -11.28 9.86 -4.73
C ILE A 93 -11.45 11.32 -4.32
N VAL A 94 -10.32 12.02 -4.21
CA VAL A 94 -10.26 13.47 -4.07
C VAL A 94 -9.44 14.01 -5.24
N ALA A 95 -10.04 14.93 -6.01
CA ALA A 95 -9.47 15.52 -7.23
C ALA A 95 -9.50 17.05 -7.18
#